data_AF-A0A3A6H5M1-F1
#
_entry.id   AF-A0A3A6H5M1-F1
#
_cell.length_a   1.000
_cell.length_b   1.000
_cell.length_c   1.000
_cell.angle_alpha   90.00
_cell.angle_beta   90.00
_cell.angle_gamma   90.00
#
_symmetry.space_group_name_H-M   'P 1'
#
loop_
_entity.id
_entity.type
_entity.pdbx_description
1 polymer ?
#
loop_
_entity_poly.entity_id
_entity_poly.type
_entity_poly.pdbx_seq_one_letter_code
_entity_poly.pdbx_strand_id
1 'polypeptide(L)'
;MGNDNSLSTTLNLDEAKSEKILKQQMANLQKKLQNMLRIGLNITVDKNALEQQVRKMNSSFDKIYHEQLVTVKLDMKKKNVQSDIEQFMNSNSKMSDDLKAKFIVLKKEIDKVDDTNSLITLKNQLSDLKNETLITGQAGKSFGDIFKNAMSKLSNLRIKEKIISQVKDSIEELRGIDTILTDIGKTSNYTKNQLKQLGDSSFETASTYGKKASDYLSKVQKMANSGYTGNQGKDLAEQSLLAQTAGNMSAETADNYILALNAAYKFNGEAKKLNEVLDGQTNIATHNNISLNNMAEAMSTIGTAASGYRVSVEELSAMIGTIGSVTHNTGSEIGNSVNSILSNLQNTDSSEIVKTLDAVHVSMTEIVNGSEQLRDPISILRDLSDAYNQLGETDSLKGEILANIGGNDQANELSALLENMNTFNQMLTDYAGGSGSAMEAAMSTADSWEGSLNRLSNTWTDTVGNFVNSDAIISGINALNSLLEMINKLTDALGPINSLALAGGLFAGIKNVGRVKMFTLIKYADSNKFSYQR
;
A
#
# COMPACT_ATOMS: atom_id res chain seq x y z
N MET A 1 -24.68 11.57 32.29
CA MET A 1 -25.34 10.26 32.53
C MET A 1 -26.73 10.36 31.93
N GLY A 2 -27.13 9.67 30.86
CA GLY A 2 -26.46 8.58 30.16
C GLY A 2 -27.07 8.27 28.79
N ASN A 3 -26.30 7.48 28.04
CA ASN A 3 -26.68 6.55 26.97
C ASN A 3 -27.52 7.05 25.79
N ASP A 4 -26.84 7.65 24.81
CA ASP A 4 -27.22 7.63 23.38
C ASP A 4 -26.70 6.38 22.64
N ASN A 5 -26.37 5.32 23.39
CA ASN A 5 -26.15 3.97 22.83
C ASN A 5 -27.47 3.26 22.50
N SER A 6 -28.63 3.90 22.75
CA SER A 6 -29.94 3.30 22.53
C SER A 6 -30.31 3.25 21.05
N LEU A 7 -30.00 4.25 20.23
CA LEU A 7 -30.43 4.31 18.81
C LEU A 7 -29.68 3.35 17.88
N SER A 8 -28.36 3.19 18.02
CA SER A 8 -27.54 2.31 17.17
C SER A 8 -27.68 0.83 17.52
N THR A 9 -27.94 0.51 18.79
CA THR A 9 -28.30 -0.85 19.21
C THR A 9 -29.76 -1.16 18.92
N THR A 10 -30.72 -0.23 19.09
CA THR A 10 -32.12 -0.48 18.70
C THR A 10 -32.29 -0.68 17.21
N LEU A 11 -31.60 0.05 16.33
CA LEU A 11 -31.69 -0.14 14.87
C LEU A 11 -31.16 -1.51 14.40
N ASN A 12 -29.98 -1.95 14.89
CA ASN A 12 -29.43 -3.27 14.57
C ASN A 12 -30.20 -4.43 15.24
N LEU A 13 -30.74 -4.20 16.46
CA LEU A 13 -31.63 -5.17 17.11
C LEU A 13 -32.98 -5.25 16.40
N ASP A 14 -33.49 -4.17 15.81
CA ASP A 14 -34.75 -4.19 15.06
C ASP A 14 -34.62 -4.92 13.72
N GLU A 15 -33.48 -4.80 13.01
CA GLU A 15 -33.26 -5.53 11.75
C GLU A 15 -33.18 -7.05 12.01
N ALA A 16 -32.37 -7.48 12.98
CA ALA A 16 -32.24 -8.89 13.34
C ALA A 16 -33.52 -9.45 14.01
N LYS A 17 -34.23 -8.65 14.82
CA LYS A 17 -35.54 -9.06 15.38
C LYS A 17 -36.60 -9.15 14.30
N SER A 18 -36.66 -8.19 13.38
CA SER A 18 -37.65 -8.20 12.29
C SER A 18 -37.40 -9.38 11.35
N GLU A 19 -36.15 -9.64 10.97
CA GLU A 19 -35.78 -10.81 10.16
C GLU A 19 -36.09 -12.13 10.88
N LYS A 20 -35.84 -12.20 12.19
CA LYS A 20 -36.16 -13.38 13.02
C LYS A 20 -37.67 -13.57 13.15
N ILE A 21 -38.45 -12.52 13.40
CA ILE A 21 -39.91 -12.55 13.49
C ILE A 21 -40.52 -12.98 12.15
N LEU A 22 -40.04 -12.45 11.03
CA LEU A 22 -40.47 -12.84 9.69
C LEU A 22 -40.14 -14.30 9.36
N LYS A 23 -38.91 -14.76 9.64
CA LYS A 23 -38.52 -16.18 9.49
C LYS A 23 -39.35 -17.11 10.37
N GLN A 24 -39.71 -16.67 11.57
CA GLN A 24 -40.51 -17.46 12.50
C GLN A 24 -41.99 -17.51 12.09
N GLN A 25 -42.55 -16.43 11.55
CA GLN A 25 -43.89 -16.42 10.95
C GLN A 25 -43.95 -17.30 9.70
N MET A 26 -42.92 -17.27 8.86
CA MET A 26 -42.76 -18.14 7.68
C MET A 26 -42.73 -19.63 8.06
N ALA A 27 -41.90 -20.00 9.05
CA ALA A 27 -41.82 -21.37 9.52
C ALA A 27 -43.17 -21.86 10.10
N ASN A 28 -43.89 -21.00 10.83
CA ASN A 28 -45.21 -21.32 11.37
C ASN A 28 -46.27 -21.50 10.28
N LEU A 29 -46.27 -20.67 9.23
CA LEU A 29 -47.15 -20.79 8.07
C LEU A 29 -46.89 -22.10 7.29
N GLN A 30 -45.62 -22.42 7.03
CA GLN A 30 -45.23 -23.68 6.38
C GLN A 30 -45.69 -24.90 7.20
N LYS A 31 -45.53 -24.86 8.52
CA LYS A 31 -45.95 -25.94 9.42
C LYS A 31 -47.48 -26.09 9.47
N LYS A 32 -48.22 -24.98 9.40
CA LYS A 32 -49.69 -24.97 9.36
C LYS A 32 -50.23 -25.53 8.04
N LEU A 33 -49.57 -25.21 6.92
CA LEU A 33 -49.82 -25.80 5.60
C LEU A 33 -49.53 -27.31 5.57
N GLN A 34 -48.40 -27.75 6.11
CA GLN A 34 -48.07 -29.18 6.23
C GLN A 34 -49.05 -29.94 7.12
N ASN A 35 -49.55 -29.32 8.19
CA ASN A 35 -50.56 -29.92 9.05
C ASN A 35 -51.94 -29.97 8.39
N MET A 36 -52.34 -28.96 7.59
CA MET A 36 -53.57 -29.02 6.79
C MET A 36 -53.53 -30.15 5.75
N LEU A 37 -52.36 -30.43 5.16
CA LEU A 37 -52.14 -31.56 4.24
C LEU A 37 -52.25 -32.94 4.93
N ARG A 38 -52.22 -32.99 6.26
CA ARG A 38 -52.21 -34.22 7.07
C ARG A 38 -53.59 -34.61 7.62
N ILE A 39 -54.59 -33.73 7.52
CA ILE A 39 -55.96 -34.04 7.92
C ILE A 39 -56.64 -34.77 6.76
N GLY A 40 -56.82 -36.08 6.93
CA GLY A 40 -57.35 -36.97 5.90
C GLY A 40 -58.78 -36.62 5.47
N LEU A 41 -58.94 -36.36 4.17
CA LEU A 41 -60.19 -36.60 3.45
C LEU A 41 -59.86 -37.26 2.11
N ASN A 42 -60.60 -38.32 1.81
CA ASN A 42 -60.41 -39.23 0.68
C ASN A 42 -60.86 -38.55 -0.62
N ILE A 43 -60.07 -37.59 -1.12
CA ILE A 43 -60.27 -36.95 -2.42
C ILE A 43 -59.09 -37.34 -3.30
N THR A 44 -59.34 -37.99 -4.44
CA THR A 44 -58.34 -38.21 -5.49
C THR A 44 -57.99 -36.86 -6.10
N VAL A 45 -57.05 -36.15 -5.48
CA VAL A 45 -56.50 -34.89 -5.98
C VAL A 45 -55.40 -35.23 -6.98
N ASP A 46 -55.51 -34.72 -8.22
CA ASP A 46 -54.44 -34.82 -9.20
C ASP A 46 -53.20 -34.07 -8.66
N LYS A 47 -52.25 -34.87 -8.20
CA LYS A 47 -51.02 -34.42 -7.55
C LYS A 47 -50.24 -33.45 -8.44
N ASN A 48 -50.29 -33.61 -9.76
CA ASN A 48 -49.58 -32.74 -10.70
C ASN A 48 -50.23 -31.36 -10.83
N ALA A 49 -51.57 -31.29 -10.80
CA ALA A 49 -52.30 -30.02 -10.82
C ALA A 49 -52.09 -29.23 -9.51
N LEU A 50 -52.07 -29.92 -8.37
CA LEU A 50 -51.80 -29.32 -7.07
C LEU A 50 -50.33 -28.86 -6.96
N GLU A 51 -49.38 -29.67 -7.42
CA GLU A 51 -47.96 -29.29 -7.48
C GLU A 51 -47.73 -28.08 -8.39
N GLN A 52 -48.43 -27.96 -9.52
CA GLN A 52 -48.36 -26.76 -10.37
C GLN A 52 -48.90 -25.51 -9.69
N GLN A 53 -50.03 -25.60 -8.96
CA GLN A 53 -50.56 -24.45 -8.21
C GLN A 53 -49.62 -24.04 -7.07
N VAL A 54 -49.04 -25.00 -6.35
CA VAL A 54 -48.04 -24.74 -5.31
C VAL A 54 -46.77 -24.12 -5.90
N ARG A 55 -46.31 -24.58 -7.07
CA ARG A 55 -45.15 -23.97 -7.77
C ARG A 55 -45.43 -22.54 -8.24
N LYS A 56 -46.60 -22.26 -8.82
CA LYS A 56 -47.01 -20.90 -9.23
C LYS A 56 -47.17 -19.97 -8.02
N MET A 57 -47.68 -20.49 -6.92
CA MET A 57 -47.79 -19.76 -5.66
C MET A 57 -46.41 -19.47 -5.09
N ASN A 58 -45.52 -20.46 -5.01
CA ASN A 58 -44.12 -20.27 -4.59
C ASN A 58 -43.37 -19.29 -5.49
N SER A 59 -43.52 -19.35 -6.82
CA SER A 59 -42.83 -18.41 -7.71
C SER A 59 -43.38 -16.98 -7.58
N SER A 60 -44.68 -16.81 -7.30
CA SER A 60 -45.27 -15.50 -7.01
C SER A 60 -44.81 -14.99 -5.64
N PHE A 61 -44.66 -15.87 -4.66
CA PHE A 61 -44.10 -15.55 -3.34
C PHE A 61 -42.61 -15.21 -3.41
N ASP A 62 -41.79 -15.95 -4.17
CA ASP A 62 -40.37 -15.66 -4.38
C ASP A 62 -40.20 -14.32 -5.10
N LYS A 63 -41.07 -14.00 -6.07
CA LYS A 63 -41.07 -12.71 -6.76
C LYS A 63 -41.40 -11.55 -5.82
N ILE A 64 -42.45 -11.70 -5.00
CA ILE A 64 -42.82 -10.72 -3.96
C ILE A 64 -41.73 -10.60 -2.88
N TYR A 65 -41.10 -11.71 -2.48
CA TYR A 65 -40.03 -11.77 -1.49
C TYR A 65 -38.74 -11.10 -1.98
N HIS A 66 -38.36 -11.34 -3.24
CA HIS A 66 -37.21 -10.68 -3.86
C HIS A 66 -37.45 -9.19 -4.13
N GLU A 67 -38.64 -8.82 -4.63
CA GLU A 67 -39.02 -7.41 -4.81
C GLU A 67 -39.04 -6.69 -3.44
N GLN A 68 -39.71 -7.22 -2.42
CA GLN A 68 -39.78 -6.59 -1.09
C GLN A 68 -38.44 -6.54 -0.35
N LEU A 69 -37.55 -7.54 -0.47
CA LEU A 69 -36.22 -7.47 0.16
C LEU A 69 -35.31 -6.44 -0.50
N VAL A 70 -35.41 -6.24 -1.81
CA VAL A 70 -34.66 -5.19 -2.52
C VAL A 70 -35.18 -3.83 -2.10
N THR A 71 -36.50 -3.64 -2.00
CA THR A 71 -37.11 -2.38 -1.55
C THR A 71 -36.78 -2.09 -0.08
N VAL A 72 -36.88 -3.08 0.82
CA VAL A 72 -36.55 -2.92 2.25
C VAL A 72 -35.06 -2.59 2.44
N LYS A 73 -34.15 -3.23 1.70
CA LYS A 73 -32.71 -2.90 1.74
C LYS A 73 -32.43 -1.50 1.20
N LEU A 74 -33.13 -1.08 0.14
CA LEU A 74 -32.99 0.27 -0.39
C LEU A 74 -33.54 1.32 0.59
N ASP A 75 -34.71 1.09 1.16
CA ASP A 75 -35.35 2.00 2.11
C ASP A 75 -34.55 2.14 3.40
N MET A 76 -33.94 1.05 3.90
CA MET A 76 -32.99 1.13 5.02
C MET A 76 -31.75 1.94 4.67
N LYS A 77 -31.19 1.76 3.46
CA LYS A 77 -30.06 2.58 2.99
C LYS A 77 -30.43 4.06 2.86
N LYS A 78 -31.59 4.40 2.30
CA LYS A 78 -32.11 5.78 2.26
C LYS A 78 -32.19 6.37 3.66
N LYS A 79 -32.79 5.64 4.60
CA LYS A 79 -33.00 6.09 5.97
C LYS A 79 -31.68 6.36 6.70
N ASN A 80 -30.65 5.56 6.45
CA ASN A 80 -29.31 5.81 6.96
C ASN A 80 -28.70 7.11 6.41
N VAL A 81 -28.83 7.37 5.10
CA VAL A 81 -28.32 8.61 4.49
C VAL A 81 -29.10 9.83 4.99
N GLN A 82 -30.40 9.70 5.20
CA GLN A 82 -31.23 10.76 5.78
C GLN A 82 -30.90 11.05 7.23
N SER A 83 -30.66 10.00 8.04
CA SER A 83 -30.17 10.18 9.41
C SER A 83 -28.82 10.90 9.44
N ASP A 84 -27.94 10.61 8.47
CA ASP A 84 -26.64 11.26 8.35
C ASP A 84 -26.76 12.75 7.97
N ILE A 85 -27.73 13.11 7.12
CA ILE A 85 -28.11 14.50 6.83
C ILE A 85 -28.59 15.21 8.10
N GLU A 86 -29.55 14.61 8.82
CA GLU A 86 -30.12 15.20 10.03
C GLU A 86 -29.07 15.40 11.12
N GLN A 87 -28.22 14.41 11.35
CA GLN A 87 -27.14 14.47 12.34
C GLN A 87 -26.16 15.59 12.00
N PHE A 88 -25.80 15.73 10.71
CA PHE A 88 -24.94 16.81 10.24
C PHE A 88 -25.59 18.19 10.41
N MET A 89 -26.85 18.37 10.00
CA MET A 89 -27.57 19.63 10.15
C MET A 89 -27.73 20.04 11.63
N ASN A 90 -28.04 19.08 12.51
CA ASN A 90 -28.19 19.33 13.94
C ASN A 90 -26.87 19.72 14.60
N SER A 91 -25.77 19.06 14.22
CA SER A 91 -24.42 19.38 14.70
C SER A 91 -23.93 20.74 14.19
N ASN A 92 -24.49 21.23 13.08
CA ASN A 92 -24.15 22.50 12.43
C ASN A 92 -25.35 23.48 12.45
N SER A 93 -26.00 23.62 13.61
CA SER A 93 -27.25 24.40 13.76
C SER A 93 -27.18 25.87 13.33
N LYS A 94 -25.98 26.46 13.31
CA LYS A 94 -25.71 27.83 12.87
C LYS A 94 -25.39 27.94 11.36
N MET A 95 -25.64 26.86 10.60
CA MET A 95 -25.55 26.82 9.14
C MET A 95 -26.38 27.92 8.48
N SER A 96 -25.88 28.51 7.38
CA SER A 96 -26.63 29.47 6.57
C SER A 96 -27.95 28.87 6.06
N ASP A 97 -28.95 29.72 5.86
CA ASP A 97 -30.27 29.26 5.43
C ASP A 97 -30.25 28.67 4.01
N ASP A 98 -29.37 29.17 3.14
CA ASP A 98 -29.14 28.64 1.79
C ASP A 98 -28.63 27.19 1.82
N LEU A 99 -27.59 26.91 2.62
CA LEU A 99 -27.06 25.55 2.75
C LEU A 99 -28.05 24.62 3.44
N LYS A 100 -28.75 25.08 4.48
CA LYS A 100 -29.84 24.32 5.11
C LYS A 100 -30.89 23.92 4.08
N ALA A 101 -31.25 24.81 3.17
CA ALA A 101 -32.18 24.52 2.08
C ALA A 101 -31.63 23.43 1.14
N LYS A 102 -30.35 23.49 0.76
CA LYS A 102 -29.71 22.44 -0.06
C LYS A 102 -29.74 21.06 0.63
N PHE A 103 -29.49 20.98 1.94
CA PHE A 103 -29.60 19.70 2.68
C PHE A 103 -31.03 19.17 2.73
N ILE A 104 -32.00 20.06 2.92
CA ILE A 104 -33.43 19.69 2.93
C ILE A 104 -33.86 19.19 1.54
N VAL A 105 -33.40 19.82 0.47
CA VAL A 105 -33.66 19.39 -0.91
C VAL A 105 -33.08 18.00 -1.15
N LEU A 106 -31.81 17.80 -0.81
CA LEU A 106 -31.15 16.51 -0.99
C LEU A 106 -31.83 15.39 -0.20
N LYS A 107 -32.26 15.66 1.04
CA LYS A 107 -33.04 14.72 1.85
C LYS A 107 -34.34 14.28 1.15
N LYS A 108 -35.04 15.24 0.51
CA LYS A 108 -36.27 14.98 -0.26
C LYS A 108 -36.01 14.24 -1.57
N GLU A 109 -34.84 14.38 -2.17
CA GLU A 109 -34.45 13.61 -3.35
C GLU A 109 -34.16 12.16 -2.99
N ILE A 110 -33.48 11.92 -1.87
CA ILE A 110 -33.22 10.58 -1.33
C ILE A 110 -34.51 9.81 -1.05
N ASP A 111 -35.56 10.49 -0.56
CA ASP A 111 -36.89 9.90 -0.36
C ASP A 111 -37.49 9.31 -1.65
N LYS A 112 -37.19 9.93 -2.80
CA LYS A 112 -37.79 9.61 -4.10
C LYS A 112 -37.03 8.57 -4.92
N VAL A 113 -35.83 8.19 -4.50
CA VAL A 113 -35.00 7.22 -5.23
C VAL A 113 -35.64 5.83 -5.26
N ASP A 114 -35.56 5.11 -6.36
CA ASP A 114 -36.06 3.74 -6.50
C ASP A 114 -34.95 2.71 -6.81
N ASP A 115 -33.71 3.16 -7.01
CA ASP A 115 -32.55 2.31 -7.30
C ASP A 115 -31.29 2.64 -6.48
N THR A 116 -30.34 1.70 -6.43
CA THR A 116 -29.11 1.84 -5.62
C THR A 116 -28.07 2.79 -6.24
N ASN A 117 -28.01 2.92 -7.56
CA ASN A 117 -27.02 3.76 -8.23
C ASN A 117 -27.34 5.23 -8.05
N SER A 118 -28.61 5.61 -8.18
CA SER A 118 -29.08 6.97 -7.87
C SER A 118 -28.81 7.31 -6.40
N LEU A 119 -29.00 6.36 -5.47
CA LEU A 119 -28.67 6.58 -4.06
C LEU A 119 -27.17 6.80 -3.82
N ILE A 120 -26.29 6.13 -4.57
CA ILE A 120 -24.84 6.36 -4.53
C ILE A 120 -24.51 7.77 -5.03
N THR A 121 -25.14 8.21 -6.12
CA THR A 121 -24.97 9.58 -6.64
C THR A 121 -25.40 10.63 -5.62
N LEU A 122 -26.55 10.45 -4.96
CA LEU A 122 -27.02 11.37 -3.92
C LEU A 122 -26.14 11.32 -2.65
N LYS A 123 -25.55 10.17 -2.31
CA LYS A 123 -24.54 10.07 -1.24
C LYS A 123 -23.29 10.88 -1.58
N ASN A 124 -22.87 10.88 -2.84
CA ASN A 124 -21.73 11.70 -3.29
C ASN A 124 -22.07 13.19 -3.22
N GLN A 125 -23.27 13.59 -3.65
CA GLN A 125 -23.76 14.98 -3.50
C GLN A 125 -23.89 15.40 -2.04
N LEU A 126 -24.27 14.48 -1.14
CA LEU A 126 -24.29 14.74 0.30
C LEU A 126 -22.89 15.04 0.81
N SER A 127 -21.91 14.24 0.39
CA SER A 127 -20.50 14.49 0.69
C SER A 127 -20.09 15.87 0.17
N ASP A 128 -20.32 16.18 -1.11
CA ASP A 128 -20.04 17.49 -1.72
C ASP A 128 -20.66 18.66 -0.94
N LEU A 129 -21.89 18.51 -0.48
CA LEU A 129 -22.60 19.57 0.23
C LEU A 129 -22.10 19.75 1.68
N LYS A 130 -21.81 18.65 2.40
CA LYS A 130 -21.13 18.69 3.70
C LYS A 130 -19.79 19.39 3.58
N ASN A 131 -19.07 19.06 2.53
CA ASN A 131 -17.77 19.60 2.19
C ASN A 131 -17.83 21.11 1.87
N GLU A 132 -18.77 21.54 1.02
CA GLU A 132 -19.04 22.96 0.75
C GLU A 132 -19.33 23.72 2.05
N THR A 133 -20.14 23.13 2.94
CA THR A 133 -20.53 23.75 4.21
C THR A 133 -19.36 23.91 5.19
N LEU A 134 -18.46 22.93 5.22
CA LEU A 134 -17.27 22.93 6.07
C LEU A 134 -16.20 23.90 5.55
N ILE A 135 -15.95 23.92 4.23
CA ILE A 135 -14.96 24.82 3.59
C ILE A 135 -15.40 26.28 3.64
N THR A 136 -16.66 26.55 3.31
CA THR A 136 -17.19 27.93 3.21
C THR A 136 -17.41 28.57 4.57
N GLY A 137 -17.32 27.78 5.64
CA GLY A 137 -17.37 28.30 7.00
C GLY A 137 -18.75 28.66 7.51
N GLN A 138 -19.78 28.33 6.73
CA GLN A 138 -21.13 28.78 6.97
C GLN A 138 -21.81 28.05 8.13
N ALA A 139 -21.15 27.10 8.82
CA ALA A 139 -21.65 26.34 9.96
C ALA A 139 -21.73 27.10 11.30
N GLY A 140 -21.20 28.33 11.43
CA GLY A 140 -21.52 29.22 12.56
C GLY A 140 -20.39 29.97 13.30
N LYS A 141 -19.13 29.61 13.07
CA LYS A 141 -17.87 30.38 13.27
C LYS A 141 -16.79 29.50 12.62
N SER A 142 -16.09 29.98 11.60
CA SER A 142 -15.65 29.05 10.57
C SER A 142 -14.29 28.38 10.77
N PHE A 143 -14.22 27.11 10.35
CA PHE A 143 -12.99 26.43 9.93
C PHE A 143 -12.19 27.32 8.95
N GLY A 144 -12.91 28.00 8.06
CA GLY A 144 -12.41 29.05 7.18
C GLY A 144 -11.81 30.28 7.88
N ASP A 145 -12.25 30.68 9.08
CA ASP A 145 -11.74 31.84 9.81
C ASP A 145 -10.47 31.46 10.58
N ILE A 146 -10.43 30.25 11.14
CA ILE A 146 -9.22 29.67 11.75
C ILE A 146 -8.15 29.47 10.67
N PHE A 147 -8.52 28.87 9.53
CA PHE A 147 -7.67 28.70 8.37
C PHE A 147 -7.23 30.04 7.77
N LYS A 148 -8.15 30.98 7.52
CA LYS A 148 -7.86 32.30 6.95
C LYS A 148 -6.98 33.13 7.88
N ASN A 149 -7.13 33.00 9.21
CA ASN A 149 -6.21 33.62 10.16
C ASN A 149 -4.81 32.99 10.14
N ALA A 150 -4.69 31.65 10.07
CA ALA A 150 -3.40 30.98 9.90
C ALA A 150 -2.74 31.32 8.55
N MET A 151 -3.51 31.31 7.46
CA MET A 151 -3.09 31.65 6.10
C MET A 151 -2.76 33.14 5.93
N SER A 152 -3.39 34.03 6.69
CA SER A 152 -3.06 35.46 6.67
C SER A 152 -1.63 35.71 7.16
N LYS A 153 -1.12 34.86 8.07
CA LYS A 153 0.29 34.87 8.50
C LYS A 153 1.25 34.31 7.45
N LEU A 154 0.72 33.60 6.45
CA LEU A 154 1.43 33.02 5.31
C LEU A 154 1.51 33.98 4.10
N SER A 155 0.87 35.16 4.18
CA SER A 155 0.65 36.08 3.07
C SER A 155 1.93 36.57 2.35
N ASN A 156 3.06 36.56 3.06
CA ASN A 156 4.37 36.97 2.56
C ASN A 156 5.19 35.83 1.92
N LEU A 157 4.67 34.59 1.88
CA LEU A 157 5.37 33.44 1.33
C LEU A 157 5.01 33.18 -0.14
N ARG A 158 6.02 32.96 -0.97
CA ARG A 158 5.90 32.70 -2.42
C ARG A 158 5.13 31.41 -2.77
N ILE A 159 4.93 30.54 -1.79
CA ILE A 159 4.37 29.18 -1.85
C ILE A 159 2.91 29.09 -1.38
N LYS A 160 2.32 30.21 -0.97
CA LYS A 160 0.99 30.27 -0.35
C LYS A 160 -0.11 29.61 -1.19
N GLU A 161 -0.07 29.76 -2.52
CA GLU A 161 -1.08 29.22 -3.42
C GLU A 161 -1.06 27.69 -3.44
N LYS A 162 0.13 27.08 -3.41
CA LYS A 162 0.29 25.62 -3.36
C LYS A 162 -0.18 25.04 -2.01
N ILE A 163 0.05 25.77 -0.91
CA ILE A 163 -0.48 25.41 0.42
C ILE A 163 -2.03 25.51 0.44
N ILE A 164 -2.61 26.57 -0.14
CA ILE A 164 -4.07 26.73 -0.24
C ILE A 164 -4.69 25.60 -1.05
N SER A 165 -4.07 25.22 -2.18
CA SER A 165 -4.58 24.11 -3.01
C SER A 165 -4.61 22.82 -2.22
N GLN A 166 -3.50 22.42 -1.61
CA GLN A 166 -3.40 21.15 -0.86
C GLN A 166 -4.43 21.00 0.26
N VAL A 167 -4.82 22.11 0.87
CA VAL A 167 -5.86 22.17 1.91
C VAL A 167 -7.27 22.09 1.32
N LYS A 168 -7.50 22.71 0.16
CA LYS A 168 -8.79 22.57 -0.56
C LYS A 168 -8.97 21.15 -1.09
N ASP A 169 -7.89 20.54 -1.56
CA ASP A 169 -7.87 19.21 -2.17
C ASP A 169 -8.13 18.11 -1.12
N SER A 170 -8.00 18.40 0.18
CA SER A 170 -8.31 17.47 1.29
C SER A 170 -9.72 16.88 1.25
N ILE A 171 -10.66 17.57 0.62
CA ILE A 171 -12.03 17.10 0.49
C ILE A 171 -12.16 16.03 -0.60
N GLU A 172 -11.47 16.24 -1.71
CA GLU A 172 -11.34 15.24 -2.77
C GLU A 172 -10.55 14.03 -2.24
N GLU A 173 -9.53 14.28 -1.42
CA GLU A 173 -8.78 13.25 -0.71
C GLU A 173 -9.69 12.41 0.21
N LEU A 174 -10.55 13.01 1.04
CA LEU A 174 -11.53 12.28 1.86
C LEU A 174 -12.48 11.43 1.02
N ARG A 175 -12.92 11.94 -0.14
CA ARG A 175 -13.75 11.18 -1.08
C ARG A 175 -12.98 9.97 -1.64
N GLY A 176 -11.72 10.18 -2.01
CA GLY A 176 -10.81 9.13 -2.47
C GLY A 176 -10.62 8.05 -1.40
N ILE A 177 -10.36 8.44 -0.15
CA ILE A 177 -10.23 7.55 1.00
C ILE A 177 -11.49 6.70 1.21
N ASP A 178 -12.70 7.29 1.23
CA ASP A 178 -13.96 6.52 1.37
C ASP A 178 -14.11 5.51 0.24
N THR A 179 -13.75 5.89 -0.98
CA THR A 179 -13.81 5.03 -2.17
C THR A 179 -12.85 3.85 -2.03
N ILE A 180 -11.57 4.12 -1.73
CA ILE A 180 -10.54 3.08 -1.58
C ILE A 180 -10.86 2.15 -0.41
N LEU A 181 -11.26 2.67 0.75
CA LEU A 181 -11.66 1.86 1.91
C LEU A 181 -12.89 1.00 1.60
N THR A 182 -13.85 1.53 0.84
CA THR A 182 -15.01 0.77 0.37
C THR A 182 -14.57 -0.39 -0.52
N ASP A 183 -13.64 -0.16 -1.44
CA ASP A 183 -13.14 -1.21 -2.32
C ASP A 183 -12.28 -2.24 -1.61
N ILE A 184 -11.42 -1.82 -0.68
CA ILE A 184 -10.72 -2.71 0.26
C ILE A 184 -11.76 -3.58 0.97
N GLY A 185 -12.82 -2.98 1.53
CA GLY A 185 -13.88 -3.73 2.22
C GLY A 185 -14.63 -4.74 1.34
N LYS A 186 -14.64 -4.58 0.01
CA LYS A 186 -15.21 -5.57 -0.93
C LYS A 186 -14.28 -6.74 -1.19
N THR A 187 -12.98 -6.48 -1.27
CA THR A 187 -11.97 -7.48 -1.67
C THR A 187 -11.29 -8.14 -0.48
N SER A 188 -11.45 -7.58 0.71
CA SER A 188 -10.80 -8.05 1.93
C SER A 188 -11.82 -8.26 3.05
N ASN A 189 -11.61 -9.26 3.89
CA ASN A 189 -12.52 -9.64 4.98
C ASN A 189 -12.47 -8.66 6.18
N TYR A 190 -12.27 -7.37 5.93
CA TYR A 190 -12.21 -6.35 6.97
C TYR A 190 -13.61 -6.01 7.51
N THR A 191 -13.73 -5.89 8.82
CA THR A 191 -14.91 -5.33 9.46
C THR A 191 -14.96 -3.80 9.28
N LYS A 192 -16.15 -3.21 9.42
CA LYS A 192 -16.33 -1.75 9.40
C LYS A 192 -15.39 -1.01 10.38
N ASN A 193 -15.18 -1.57 11.56
CA ASN A 193 -14.29 -0.98 12.56
C ASN A 193 -12.82 -1.05 12.14
N GLN A 194 -12.39 -2.15 11.51
CA GLN A 194 -11.02 -2.27 11.01
C GLN A 194 -10.77 -1.37 9.80
N LEU A 195 -11.77 -1.17 8.93
CA LEU A 195 -11.69 -0.19 7.83
C LEU A 195 -11.58 1.24 8.37
N LYS A 196 -12.35 1.58 9.40
CA LYS A 196 -12.23 2.88 10.07
C LYS A 196 -10.84 3.07 10.66
N GLN A 197 -10.34 2.10 11.42
CA GLN A 197 -8.99 2.15 11.99
C GLN A 197 -7.90 2.26 10.91
N LEU A 198 -8.07 1.57 9.79
CA LEU A 198 -7.15 1.68 8.65
C LEU A 198 -7.18 3.08 8.02
N GLY A 199 -8.38 3.67 7.86
CA GLY A 199 -8.52 5.05 7.42
C GLY A 199 -7.85 6.03 8.38
N ASP A 200 -8.13 5.93 9.67
CA ASP A 200 -7.56 6.81 10.70
C ASP A 200 -6.02 6.68 10.75
N SER A 201 -5.47 5.46 10.70
CA SER A 201 -4.02 5.24 10.75
C SER A 201 -3.30 5.64 9.46
N SER A 202 -4.01 5.69 8.31
CA SER A 202 -3.40 5.98 7.01
C SER A 202 -2.74 7.35 6.94
N PHE A 203 -3.28 8.34 7.65
CA PHE A 203 -2.72 9.69 7.72
C PHE A 203 -1.34 9.70 8.38
N GLU A 204 -1.17 8.95 9.48
CA GLU A 204 0.11 8.87 10.19
C GLU A 204 1.14 8.08 9.40
N THR A 205 0.77 6.90 8.89
CA THR A 205 1.67 6.06 8.08
C THR A 205 2.12 6.82 6.83
N ALA A 206 1.21 7.39 6.04
CA ALA A 206 1.58 8.11 4.83
C ALA A 206 2.43 9.36 5.10
N SER A 207 2.14 10.08 6.18
CA SER A 207 2.90 11.27 6.59
C SER A 207 4.35 10.98 6.96
N THR A 208 4.63 9.77 7.47
CA THR A 208 5.99 9.29 7.77
C THR A 208 6.86 9.28 6.52
N TYR A 209 6.28 8.96 5.36
CA TYR A 209 6.96 8.86 4.07
C TYR A 209 6.72 10.09 3.17
N GLY A 210 6.07 11.15 3.68
CA GLY A 210 5.76 12.34 2.88
C GLY A 210 4.79 12.07 1.73
N LYS A 211 3.90 11.09 1.87
CA LYS A 211 2.89 10.71 0.87
C LYS A 211 1.48 11.00 1.38
N LYS A 212 0.49 10.95 0.50
CA LYS A 212 -0.92 11.16 0.88
C LYS A 212 -1.51 9.89 1.49
N ALA A 213 -2.51 10.05 2.35
CA ALA A 213 -3.22 8.92 2.94
C ALA A 213 -3.84 7.98 1.88
N SER A 214 -4.40 8.53 0.80
CA SER A 214 -4.89 7.74 -0.34
C SER A 214 -3.80 6.94 -1.05
N ASP A 215 -2.56 7.44 -1.12
CA ASP A 215 -1.43 6.69 -1.70
C ASP A 215 -1.16 5.42 -0.89
N TYR A 216 -1.07 5.54 0.43
CA TYR A 216 -0.89 4.38 1.32
C TYR A 216 -2.06 3.40 1.22
N LEU A 217 -3.30 3.90 1.25
CA LEU A 217 -4.49 3.04 1.16
C LEU A 217 -4.58 2.33 -0.20
N SER A 218 -4.20 2.99 -1.28
CA SER A 218 -4.13 2.37 -2.62
C SER A 218 -3.13 1.21 -2.65
N LYS A 219 -2.00 1.35 -1.95
CA LYS A 219 -1.04 0.25 -1.77
C LYS A 219 -1.64 -0.88 -0.94
N VAL A 220 -2.33 -0.58 0.17
CA VAL A 220 -3.04 -1.61 0.96
C VAL A 220 -4.07 -2.36 0.10
N GLN A 221 -4.80 -1.63 -0.75
CA GLN A 221 -5.73 -2.23 -1.71
C GLN A 221 -5.01 -3.12 -2.72
N LYS A 222 -3.88 -2.67 -3.29
CA LYS A 222 -3.05 -3.47 -4.20
C LYS A 222 -2.59 -4.76 -3.54
N MET A 223 -2.05 -4.69 -2.31
CA MET A 223 -1.61 -5.86 -1.55
C MET A 223 -2.78 -6.82 -1.26
N ALA A 224 -3.95 -6.29 -0.90
CA ALA A 224 -5.16 -7.09 -0.70
C ALA A 224 -5.59 -7.82 -1.98
N ASN A 225 -5.55 -7.15 -3.13
CA ASN A 225 -5.85 -7.75 -4.44
C ASN A 225 -4.82 -8.83 -4.83
N SER A 226 -3.59 -8.73 -4.32
CA SER A 226 -2.55 -9.75 -4.47
C SER A 226 -2.62 -10.87 -3.42
N GLY A 227 -3.69 -10.92 -2.62
CA GLY A 227 -3.93 -11.97 -1.62
C GLY A 227 -3.42 -11.66 -0.21
N TYR A 228 -2.79 -10.51 0.01
CA TYR A 228 -2.25 -10.11 1.31
C TYR A 228 -3.23 -9.19 2.05
N THR A 229 -3.94 -9.74 3.03
CA THR A 229 -4.96 -9.01 3.81
C THR A 229 -4.52 -8.83 5.26
N GLY A 230 -5.31 -8.10 6.05
CA GLY A 230 -4.99 -7.83 7.46
C GLY A 230 -3.66 -7.09 7.63
N ASN A 231 -2.94 -7.39 8.72
CA ASN A 231 -1.67 -6.73 9.04
C ASN A 231 -0.61 -6.99 7.96
N GLN A 232 -0.54 -8.21 7.41
CA GLN A 232 0.41 -8.54 6.36
C GLN A 232 0.25 -7.63 5.12
N GLY A 233 -0.99 -7.36 4.69
CA GLY A 233 -1.24 -6.42 3.60
C GLY A 233 -0.82 -4.99 3.92
N LYS A 234 -1.00 -4.56 5.19
CA LYS A 234 -0.58 -3.23 5.66
C LYS A 234 0.94 -3.09 5.72
N ASP A 235 1.62 -4.10 6.23
CA ASP A 235 3.07 -4.11 6.38
C ASP A 235 3.75 -4.13 5.01
N LEU A 236 3.23 -4.91 4.05
CA LEU A 236 3.70 -4.90 2.66
C LEU A 236 3.44 -3.56 1.95
N ALA A 237 2.28 -2.94 2.19
CA ALA A 237 1.97 -1.63 1.65
C ALA A 237 2.93 -0.56 2.19
N GLU A 238 3.30 -0.65 3.47
CA GLU A 238 4.31 0.21 4.08
C GLU A 238 5.72 -0.03 3.50
N GLN A 239 6.12 -1.29 3.26
CA GLN A 239 7.38 -1.58 2.53
C GLN A 239 7.37 -1.01 1.11
N SER A 240 6.24 -1.06 0.42
CA SER A 240 6.11 -0.44 -0.91
C SER A 240 6.18 1.09 -0.82
N LEU A 241 5.63 1.70 0.22
CA LEU A 241 5.73 3.14 0.43
C LEU A 241 7.17 3.57 0.76
N LEU A 242 7.88 2.76 1.56
CA LEU A 242 9.30 2.91 1.84
C LEU A 242 10.12 2.83 0.54
N ALA A 243 9.94 1.78 -0.25
CA ALA A 243 10.61 1.60 -1.54
C ALA A 243 10.37 2.77 -2.50
N GLN A 244 9.10 3.19 -2.63
CA GLN A 244 8.70 4.33 -3.46
C GLN A 244 9.43 5.61 -3.06
N THR A 245 9.55 5.84 -1.76
CA THR A 245 10.06 7.10 -1.21
C THR A 245 11.59 7.13 -1.17
N ALA A 246 12.22 6.00 -0.79
CA ALA A 246 13.66 5.84 -0.78
C ALA A 246 14.25 5.85 -2.20
N GLY A 247 13.59 5.19 -3.15
CA GLY A 247 14.08 5.04 -4.52
C GLY A 247 13.53 6.05 -5.52
N ASN A 248 12.71 7.01 -5.08
CA ASN A 248 11.95 7.92 -5.94
C ASN A 248 11.21 7.18 -7.09
N MET A 249 10.64 6.02 -6.76
CA MET A 249 9.99 5.15 -7.74
C MET A 249 8.56 5.62 -8.02
N SER A 250 8.01 5.18 -9.15
CA SER A 250 6.57 5.22 -9.33
C SER A 250 5.87 4.31 -8.29
N ALA A 251 4.60 4.59 -7.99
CA ALA A 251 3.84 3.74 -7.06
C ALA A 251 3.75 2.30 -7.57
N GLU A 252 3.56 2.13 -8.88
CA GLU A 252 3.48 0.83 -9.55
C GLU A 252 4.80 0.06 -9.50
N THR A 253 5.93 0.73 -9.78
CA THR A 253 7.27 0.11 -9.71
C THR A 253 7.53 -0.42 -8.30
N ALA A 254 7.24 0.38 -7.27
CA ALA A 254 7.43 -0.04 -5.88
C ALA A 254 6.51 -1.21 -5.48
N ASP A 255 5.24 -1.18 -5.89
CA ASP A 255 4.29 -2.27 -5.62
C ASP A 255 4.73 -3.58 -6.31
N ASN A 256 5.10 -3.49 -7.59
CA ASN A 256 5.57 -4.64 -8.37
C ASN A 256 6.87 -5.20 -7.80
N TYR A 257 7.82 -4.35 -7.42
CA TYR A 257 9.07 -4.75 -6.80
C TYR A 257 8.85 -5.53 -5.50
N ILE A 258 8.04 -5.01 -4.57
CA ILE A 258 7.76 -5.69 -3.30
C ILE A 258 7.09 -7.04 -3.52
N LEU A 259 6.10 -7.10 -4.40
CA LEU A 259 5.39 -8.34 -4.70
C LEU A 259 6.29 -9.37 -5.41
N ALA A 260 7.07 -8.93 -6.40
CA ALA A 260 7.99 -9.79 -7.15
C ALA A 260 9.08 -10.35 -6.24
N LEU A 261 9.72 -9.50 -5.44
CA LEU A 261 10.76 -9.92 -4.50
C LEU A 261 10.21 -10.91 -3.45
N ASN A 262 9.05 -10.58 -2.87
CA ASN A 262 8.39 -11.44 -1.90
C ASN A 262 8.04 -12.83 -2.47
N ALA A 263 7.59 -12.88 -3.74
CA ALA A 263 7.27 -14.13 -4.42
C ALA A 263 8.53 -14.91 -4.80
N ALA A 264 9.52 -14.25 -5.42
CA ALA A 264 10.77 -14.85 -5.88
C ALA A 264 11.50 -15.58 -4.75
N TYR A 265 11.71 -14.90 -3.63
CA TYR A 265 12.46 -15.45 -2.49
C TYR A 265 11.57 -16.06 -1.40
N LYS A 266 10.27 -16.23 -1.69
CA LYS A 266 9.29 -16.88 -0.81
C LYS A 266 9.31 -16.29 0.61
N PHE A 267 9.32 -14.97 0.71
CA PHE A 267 9.29 -14.26 1.99
C PHE A 267 7.92 -14.32 2.67
N ASN A 268 6.88 -14.85 2.01
CA ASN A 268 5.56 -15.14 2.60
C ASN A 268 4.90 -13.92 3.29
N GLY A 269 5.22 -12.71 2.82
CA GLY A 269 4.77 -11.43 3.36
C GLY A 269 5.47 -10.97 4.63
N GLU A 270 6.63 -11.55 4.96
CA GLU A 270 7.46 -11.10 6.07
C GLU A 270 8.11 -9.75 5.74
N ALA A 271 7.47 -8.65 6.13
CA ALA A 271 7.93 -7.29 5.87
C ALA A 271 9.36 -7.02 6.34
N LYS A 272 9.82 -7.69 7.41
CA LYS A 272 11.21 -7.59 7.89
C LYS A 272 12.23 -8.03 6.85
N LYS A 273 12.00 -9.15 6.15
CA LYS A 273 12.92 -9.65 5.12
C LYS A 273 12.96 -8.71 3.92
N LEU A 274 11.81 -8.16 3.53
CA LEU A 274 11.74 -7.14 2.48
C LEU A 274 12.47 -5.85 2.88
N ASN A 275 12.35 -5.45 4.14
CA ASN A 275 13.06 -4.30 4.68
C ASN A 275 14.57 -4.50 4.68
N GLU A 276 15.05 -5.68 5.08
CA GLU A 276 16.48 -6.06 5.03
C GLU A 276 17.04 -5.97 3.60
N VAL A 277 16.27 -6.40 2.59
CA VAL A 277 16.66 -6.25 1.18
C VAL A 277 16.66 -4.79 0.73
N LEU A 278 15.61 -4.04 1.06
CA LEU A 278 15.52 -2.61 0.75
C LEU A 278 16.68 -1.83 1.35
N ASP A 279 17.04 -2.11 2.60
CA ASP A 279 18.16 -1.49 3.30
C ASP A 279 19.48 -1.79 2.59
N GLY A 280 19.77 -3.05 2.30
CA GLY A 280 20.99 -3.44 1.60
C GLY A 280 21.09 -2.83 0.19
N GLN A 281 20.00 -2.85 -0.58
CA GLN A 281 19.97 -2.25 -1.91
C GLN A 281 20.03 -0.73 -1.89
N THR A 282 19.40 -0.07 -0.91
CA THR A 282 19.52 1.38 -0.75
C THR A 282 20.94 1.78 -0.43
N ASN A 283 21.63 0.99 0.40
CA ASN A 283 23.03 1.28 0.74
C ASN A 283 23.96 1.10 -0.47
N ILE A 284 23.76 0.04 -1.26
CA ILE A 284 24.43 -0.10 -2.57
C ILE A 284 24.19 1.14 -3.43
N ALA A 285 22.94 1.53 -3.64
CA ALA A 285 22.57 2.64 -4.51
C ALA A 285 23.11 4.00 -4.02
N THR A 286 23.29 4.16 -2.71
CA THR A 286 23.79 5.43 -2.13
C THR A 286 25.31 5.56 -2.27
N HIS A 287 26.04 4.44 -2.28
CA HIS A 287 27.51 4.42 -2.34
C HIS A 287 28.07 4.18 -3.75
N ASN A 288 27.22 3.84 -4.71
CA ASN A 288 27.63 3.43 -6.04
C ASN A 288 26.79 4.13 -7.13
N ASN A 289 27.27 4.11 -8.37
CA ASN A 289 26.62 4.81 -9.48
C ASN A 289 25.43 4.03 -10.08
N ILE A 290 24.46 3.67 -9.25
CA ILE A 290 23.22 2.98 -9.62
C ILE A 290 22.06 3.47 -8.75
N SER A 291 20.87 3.65 -9.34
CA SER A 291 19.69 4.07 -8.59
C SER A 291 18.97 2.86 -7.96
N LEU A 292 18.33 3.08 -6.80
CA LEU A 292 17.47 2.05 -6.20
C LEU A 292 16.29 1.67 -7.12
N ASN A 293 15.79 2.61 -7.93
CA ASN A 293 14.78 2.32 -8.96
C ASN A 293 15.28 1.29 -9.98
N ASN A 294 16.51 1.45 -10.50
CA ASN A 294 17.09 0.49 -11.44
C ASN A 294 17.33 -0.87 -10.77
N MET A 295 17.76 -0.89 -9.50
CA MET A 295 17.89 -2.14 -8.76
C MET A 295 16.54 -2.85 -8.58
N ALA A 296 15.48 -2.12 -8.28
CA ALA A 296 14.14 -2.64 -8.11
C ALA A 296 13.53 -3.18 -9.42
N GLU A 297 13.71 -2.46 -10.53
CA GLU A 297 13.33 -2.92 -11.86
C GLU A 297 14.08 -4.20 -12.26
N ALA A 298 15.40 -4.23 -12.08
CA ALA A 298 16.21 -5.42 -12.35
C ALA A 298 15.74 -6.61 -11.50
N MET A 299 15.59 -6.42 -10.18
CA MET A 299 15.12 -7.46 -9.27
C MET A 299 13.72 -7.98 -9.65
N SER A 300 12.83 -7.10 -10.11
CA SER A 300 11.50 -7.49 -10.60
C SER A 300 11.57 -8.35 -11.86
N THR A 301 12.55 -8.11 -12.73
CA THR A 301 12.78 -8.86 -13.96
C THR A 301 13.40 -10.24 -13.69
N ILE A 302 14.47 -10.31 -12.88
CA ILE A 302 15.29 -11.53 -12.74
C ILE A 302 15.10 -12.30 -11.43
N GLY A 303 14.48 -11.72 -10.40
CA GLY A 303 14.44 -12.30 -9.06
C GLY A 303 13.94 -13.75 -9.01
N THR A 304 12.89 -14.08 -9.77
CA THR A 304 12.33 -15.45 -9.78
C THR A 304 13.28 -16.47 -10.40
N ALA A 305 13.88 -16.16 -11.54
CA ALA A 305 14.81 -17.08 -12.21
C ALA A 305 16.11 -17.22 -11.42
N ALA A 306 16.68 -16.11 -10.91
CA ALA A 306 17.86 -16.14 -10.05
C ALA A 306 17.65 -16.97 -8.77
N SER A 307 16.51 -16.82 -8.10
CA SER A 307 16.16 -17.66 -6.94
C SER A 307 16.03 -19.14 -7.33
N GLY A 308 15.50 -19.44 -8.54
CA GLY A 308 15.48 -20.78 -9.11
C GLY A 308 16.87 -21.39 -9.31
N TYR A 309 17.84 -20.56 -9.70
CA TYR A 309 19.27 -20.91 -9.77
C TYR A 309 19.98 -20.88 -8.43
N ARG A 310 19.24 -20.70 -7.32
CA ARG A 310 19.72 -20.67 -5.94
C ARG A 310 20.66 -19.50 -5.61
N VAL A 311 20.65 -18.45 -6.44
CA VAL A 311 21.38 -17.21 -6.16
C VAL A 311 20.69 -16.47 -5.02
N SER A 312 21.46 -16.11 -3.99
CA SER A 312 20.93 -15.35 -2.86
C SER A 312 20.49 -13.94 -3.28
N VAL A 313 19.64 -13.29 -2.48
CA VAL A 313 19.15 -11.93 -2.83
C VAL A 313 20.27 -10.90 -2.72
N GLU A 314 21.23 -11.16 -1.83
CA GLU A 314 22.44 -10.38 -1.59
C GLU A 314 23.37 -10.45 -2.79
N GLU A 315 23.68 -11.65 -3.27
CA GLU A 315 24.53 -11.86 -4.46
C GLU A 315 23.88 -11.30 -5.71
N LEU A 316 22.56 -11.49 -5.88
CA LEU A 316 21.84 -10.91 -7.00
C LEU A 316 21.89 -9.37 -6.96
N SER A 317 21.70 -8.78 -5.77
CA SER A 317 21.79 -7.33 -5.60
C SER A 317 23.20 -6.80 -5.91
N ALA A 318 24.24 -7.53 -5.50
CA ALA A 318 25.63 -7.19 -5.79
C ALA A 318 25.95 -7.32 -7.29
N MET A 319 25.42 -8.35 -7.97
CA MET A 319 25.59 -8.55 -9.42
C MET A 319 24.94 -7.40 -10.20
N ILE A 320 23.69 -7.07 -9.86
CA ILE A 320 22.94 -5.94 -10.43
C ILE A 320 23.68 -4.62 -10.20
N GLY A 321 24.12 -4.39 -8.95
CA GLY A 321 24.88 -3.20 -8.57
C GLY A 321 26.19 -3.05 -9.35
N THR A 322 26.95 -4.15 -9.49
CA THR A 322 28.22 -4.17 -10.23
C THR A 322 28.00 -3.81 -11.70
N ILE A 323 27.09 -4.53 -12.38
CA ILE A 323 26.80 -4.28 -13.80
C ILE A 323 26.30 -2.84 -13.98
N GLY A 324 25.28 -2.42 -13.23
CA GLY A 324 24.68 -1.10 -13.40
C GLY A 324 25.62 0.06 -13.06
N SER A 325 26.52 -0.13 -12.09
CA SER A 325 27.52 0.89 -11.74
C SER A 325 28.56 1.15 -12.83
N VAL A 326 28.78 0.16 -13.71
CA VAL A 326 29.77 0.22 -14.80
C VAL A 326 29.11 0.57 -16.14
N THR A 327 27.98 -0.06 -16.47
CA THR A 327 27.36 0.09 -17.79
C THR A 327 26.36 1.24 -17.87
N HIS A 328 25.80 1.68 -16.73
CA HIS A 328 24.75 2.69 -16.63
C HIS A 328 23.45 2.33 -17.38
N ASN A 329 23.22 1.05 -17.64
CA ASN A 329 22.00 0.56 -18.26
C ASN A 329 20.77 0.77 -17.36
N THR A 330 19.59 0.67 -17.98
CA THR A 330 18.32 0.65 -17.25
C THR A 330 18.16 -0.63 -16.43
N GLY A 331 17.30 -0.60 -15.40
CA GLY A 331 17.09 -1.77 -14.56
C GLY A 331 16.58 -3.00 -15.33
N SER A 332 15.68 -2.81 -16.30
CA SER A 332 15.21 -3.91 -17.13
C SER A 332 16.31 -4.52 -18.00
N GLU A 333 17.21 -3.70 -18.57
CA GLU A 333 18.35 -4.20 -19.36
C GLU A 333 19.30 -5.01 -18.47
N ILE A 334 19.63 -4.48 -17.28
CA ILE A 334 20.48 -5.19 -16.31
C ILE A 334 19.84 -6.53 -15.92
N GLY A 335 18.55 -6.55 -15.58
CA GLY A 335 17.85 -7.78 -15.22
C GLY A 335 17.85 -8.83 -16.33
N ASN A 336 17.63 -8.41 -17.59
CA ASN A 336 17.70 -9.30 -18.74
C ASN A 336 19.12 -9.84 -18.96
N SER A 337 20.15 -9.00 -18.80
CA SER A 337 21.54 -9.43 -18.96
C SER A 337 21.94 -10.43 -17.89
N VAL A 338 21.56 -10.19 -16.63
CA VAL A 338 21.77 -11.16 -15.54
C VAL A 338 21.04 -12.47 -15.83
N ASN A 339 19.82 -12.42 -16.38
CA ASN A 339 19.09 -13.62 -16.77
C ASN A 339 19.83 -14.45 -17.83
N SER A 340 20.31 -13.82 -18.90
CA SER A 340 21.08 -14.50 -19.94
C SER A 340 22.34 -15.15 -19.36
N ILE A 341 23.11 -14.40 -18.57
CA ILE A 341 24.35 -14.87 -17.95
C ILE A 341 24.08 -16.08 -17.04
N LEU A 342 23.16 -15.96 -16.08
CA LEU A 342 22.87 -17.05 -15.13
C LEU A 342 22.29 -18.28 -15.83
N SER A 343 21.40 -18.09 -16.81
CA SER A 343 20.84 -19.20 -17.58
C SER A 343 21.91 -19.93 -18.38
N ASN A 344 22.83 -19.20 -19.00
CA ASN A 344 23.92 -19.80 -19.79
C ASN A 344 24.88 -20.59 -18.89
N LEU A 345 25.22 -20.05 -17.71
CA LEU A 345 26.05 -20.75 -16.72
C LEU A 345 25.38 -21.99 -16.11
N GLN A 346 24.09 -22.21 -16.36
CA GLN A 346 23.35 -23.40 -15.93
C GLN A 346 22.98 -24.32 -17.10
N ASN A 347 23.32 -23.95 -18.33
CA ASN A 347 22.96 -24.70 -19.54
C ASN A 347 24.06 -25.71 -19.93
N THR A 348 24.11 -26.85 -19.24
CA THR A 348 25.07 -27.92 -19.52
C THR A 348 24.87 -28.63 -20.87
N ASP A 349 23.75 -28.38 -21.54
CA ASP A 349 23.44 -28.98 -22.84
C ASP A 349 24.05 -28.18 -24.01
N SER A 350 24.52 -26.95 -23.78
CA SER A 350 25.19 -26.15 -24.81
C SER A 350 26.65 -26.53 -24.96
N SER A 351 26.97 -27.18 -26.08
CA SER A 351 28.35 -27.60 -26.38
C SER A 351 29.30 -26.41 -26.52
N GLU A 352 28.83 -25.26 -27.00
CA GLU A 352 29.60 -24.03 -27.13
C GLU A 352 29.99 -23.46 -25.76
N ILE A 353 29.02 -23.35 -24.84
CA ILE A 353 29.24 -22.86 -23.47
C ILE A 353 30.20 -23.78 -22.73
N VAL A 354 29.95 -25.10 -22.75
CA VAL A 354 30.78 -26.10 -22.05
C VAL A 354 32.22 -26.04 -22.54
N LYS A 355 32.45 -26.05 -23.86
CA LYS A 355 33.81 -25.94 -24.44
C LYS A 355 34.50 -24.64 -24.07
N THR A 356 33.77 -23.53 -24.01
CA THR A 356 34.33 -22.21 -23.68
C THR A 356 34.80 -22.18 -22.23
N LEU A 357 34.02 -22.72 -21.29
CA LEU A 357 34.39 -22.81 -19.88
C LEU A 357 35.53 -23.82 -19.65
N ASP A 358 35.49 -24.97 -20.32
CA ASP A 358 36.55 -25.99 -20.26
C ASP A 358 37.91 -25.46 -20.76
N ALA A 359 37.91 -24.63 -21.80
CA ALA A 359 39.10 -24.01 -22.37
C ALA A 359 39.84 -23.10 -21.38
N VAL A 360 39.13 -22.58 -20.37
CA VAL A 360 39.69 -21.80 -19.26
C VAL A 360 39.64 -22.53 -17.92
N HIS A 361 39.43 -23.84 -17.96
CA HIS A 361 39.42 -24.74 -16.80
C HIS A 361 38.38 -24.40 -15.72
N VAL A 362 37.23 -23.84 -16.12
CA VAL A 362 36.10 -23.56 -15.25
C VAL A 362 35.03 -24.64 -15.47
N SER A 363 34.67 -25.38 -14.42
CA SER A 363 33.63 -26.41 -14.53
C SER A 363 32.25 -25.88 -14.14
N MET A 364 31.19 -26.36 -14.79
CA MET A 364 29.79 -26.10 -14.45
C MET A 364 29.25 -27.07 -13.40
N THR A 365 29.91 -28.19 -13.16
CA THR A 365 29.48 -29.26 -12.25
C THR A 365 30.52 -29.53 -11.18
N GLU A 366 30.09 -30.10 -10.07
CA GLU A 366 30.96 -30.57 -9.00
C GLU A 366 30.44 -31.88 -8.41
N ILE A 367 31.33 -32.67 -7.82
CA ILE A 367 30.96 -33.92 -7.14
C ILE A 367 30.62 -33.61 -5.69
N VAL A 368 29.34 -33.63 -5.34
CA VAL A 368 28.86 -33.48 -3.95
C VAL A 368 28.34 -34.83 -3.47
N ASN A 369 28.94 -35.36 -2.41
CA ASN A 369 28.60 -36.67 -1.83
C ASN A 369 28.59 -37.82 -2.86
N GLY A 370 29.55 -37.80 -3.80
CA GLY A 370 29.70 -38.85 -4.81
C GLY A 370 28.73 -38.78 -5.99
N SER A 371 27.92 -37.72 -6.08
CA SER A 371 27.04 -37.46 -7.23
C SER A 371 27.43 -36.14 -7.90
N GLU A 372 27.42 -36.13 -9.24
CA GLU A 372 27.60 -34.91 -10.02
C GLU A 372 26.38 -33.99 -9.87
N GLN A 373 26.63 -32.73 -9.54
CA GLN A 373 25.61 -31.70 -9.35
C GLN A 373 26.05 -30.42 -10.05
N LEU A 374 25.08 -29.61 -10.49
CA LEU A 374 25.34 -28.26 -10.97
C LEU A 374 25.94 -27.43 -9.85
N ARG A 375 26.98 -26.68 -10.17
CA ARG A 375 27.56 -25.68 -9.27
C ARG A 375 26.64 -24.46 -9.19
N ASP A 376 26.78 -23.77 -8.07
CA ASP A 376 26.23 -22.42 -7.90
C ASP A 376 26.81 -21.46 -8.96
N PRO A 377 25.96 -20.73 -9.71
CA PRO A 377 26.44 -19.87 -10.80
C PRO A 377 27.31 -18.70 -10.32
N ILE A 378 27.19 -18.23 -9.08
CA ILE A 378 28.08 -17.18 -8.54
C ILE A 378 29.50 -17.72 -8.36
N SER A 379 29.63 -18.98 -7.92
CA SER A 379 30.93 -19.66 -7.82
C SER A 379 31.56 -19.88 -9.20
N ILE A 380 30.77 -20.27 -10.20
CA ILE A 380 31.25 -20.38 -11.60
C ILE A 380 31.71 -19.00 -12.11
N LEU A 381 30.96 -17.93 -11.83
CA LEU A 381 31.32 -16.55 -12.22
C LEU A 381 32.64 -16.09 -11.60
N ARG A 382 32.92 -16.45 -10.34
CA ARG A 382 34.19 -16.10 -9.67
C ARG A 382 35.37 -16.78 -10.34
N ASP A 383 35.30 -18.09 -10.56
CA ASP A 383 36.36 -18.82 -11.25
C ASP A 383 36.56 -18.30 -12.69
N LEU A 384 35.46 -18.01 -13.39
CA LEU A 384 35.49 -17.42 -14.73
C LEU A 384 36.11 -16.04 -14.74
N SER A 385 35.85 -15.20 -13.74
CA SER A 385 36.49 -13.90 -13.59
C SER A 385 38.00 -14.03 -13.38
N ASP A 386 38.44 -14.93 -12.50
CA ASP A 386 39.87 -15.16 -12.26
C ASP A 386 40.58 -15.62 -13.53
N ALA A 387 39.98 -16.57 -14.28
CA ALA A 387 40.54 -17.05 -15.53
C ALA A 387 40.53 -15.97 -16.62
N TYR A 388 39.42 -15.24 -16.78
CA TYR A 388 39.27 -14.16 -17.76
C TYR A 388 40.33 -13.06 -17.56
N ASN A 389 40.61 -12.68 -16.31
CA ASN A 389 41.58 -11.63 -16.00
C ASN A 389 43.05 -12.09 -16.13
N GLN A 390 43.32 -13.39 -16.18
CA GLN A 390 44.67 -13.93 -16.45
C GLN A 390 44.99 -14.02 -17.95
N LEU A 391 43.96 -14.01 -18.81
CA LEU A 391 44.15 -13.98 -20.27
C LEU A 391 44.77 -12.65 -20.71
N GLY A 392 45.61 -12.70 -21.74
CA GLY A 392 46.16 -11.49 -22.37
C GLY A 392 45.05 -10.61 -22.95
N GLU A 393 45.29 -9.30 -23.04
CA GLU A 393 44.29 -8.34 -23.56
C GLU A 393 43.82 -8.66 -24.99
N THR A 394 44.70 -9.23 -25.82
CA THR A 394 44.40 -9.60 -27.22
C THR A 394 44.09 -11.08 -27.39
N ASP A 395 43.86 -11.82 -26.31
CA ASP A 395 43.53 -13.24 -26.38
C ASP A 395 42.11 -13.41 -26.95
N SER A 396 41.97 -14.23 -28.00
CA SER A 396 40.67 -14.48 -28.65
C SER A 396 39.68 -15.14 -27.70
N LEU A 397 40.14 -15.89 -26.68
CA LEU A 397 39.28 -16.52 -25.69
C LEU A 397 38.47 -15.50 -24.89
N LYS A 398 38.97 -14.27 -24.69
CA LYS A 398 38.16 -13.22 -24.04
C LYS A 398 36.90 -12.93 -24.84
N GLY A 399 37.01 -12.78 -26.15
CA GLY A 399 35.87 -12.54 -27.04
C GLY A 399 34.90 -13.72 -27.06
N GLU A 400 35.43 -14.94 -27.10
CA GLU A 400 34.61 -16.17 -27.06
C GLU A 400 33.83 -16.31 -25.75
N ILE A 401 34.46 -16.03 -24.59
CA ILE A 401 33.78 -16.02 -23.29
C ILE A 401 32.62 -15.02 -23.30
N LEU A 402 32.87 -13.78 -23.71
CA LEU A 402 31.84 -12.76 -23.71
C LEU A 402 30.68 -13.10 -24.65
N ALA A 403 30.98 -13.61 -25.84
CA ALA A 403 29.96 -13.97 -26.83
C ALA A 403 29.16 -15.22 -26.42
N ASN A 404 29.81 -16.29 -25.97
CA ASN A 404 29.16 -17.58 -25.71
C ASN A 404 28.45 -17.61 -24.35
N ILE A 405 29.02 -16.95 -23.32
CA ILE A 405 28.45 -16.95 -21.97
C ILE A 405 27.52 -15.75 -21.77
N GLY A 406 27.93 -14.56 -22.20
CA GLY A 406 27.08 -13.37 -22.13
C GLY A 406 25.92 -13.48 -23.12
N GLY A 407 26.23 -13.93 -24.34
CA GLY A 407 25.37 -13.76 -25.51
C GLY A 407 25.79 -12.51 -26.29
N ASN A 408 25.46 -12.47 -27.58
CA ASN A 408 25.89 -11.38 -28.47
C ASN A 408 25.49 -9.98 -27.97
N ASP A 409 24.37 -9.87 -27.26
CA ASP A 409 23.80 -8.60 -26.82
C ASP A 409 24.19 -8.24 -25.37
N GLN A 410 24.82 -9.16 -24.61
CA GLN A 410 25.13 -8.98 -23.19
C GLN A 410 26.64 -9.06 -22.88
N ALA A 411 27.48 -9.02 -23.92
CA ALA A 411 28.93 -9.12 -23.79
C ALA A 411 29.50 -8.01 -22.87
N ASN A 412 28.96 -6.79 -22.95
CA ASN A 412 29.43 -5.66 -22.14
C ASN A 412 29.12 -5.86 -20.65
N GLU A 413 27.94 -6.37 -20.31
CA GLU A 413 27.52 -6.60 -18.93
C GLU A 413 28.27 -7.78 -18.31
N LEU A 414 28.53 -8.84 -19.09
CA LEU A 414 29.38 -9.92 -18.62
C LEU A 414 30.82 -9.42 -18.42
N SER A 415 31.37 -8.64 -19.35
CA SER A 415 32.70 -8.03 -19.19
C SER A 415 32.77 -7.16 -17.92
N ALA A 416 31.78 -6.30 -17.73
CA ALA A 416 31.67 -5.45 -16.55
C ALA A 416 31.68 -6.28 -15.27
N LEU A 417 31.01 -7.42 -15.24
CA LEU A 417 31.02 -8.31 -14.09
C LEU A 417 32.38 -9.00 -13.91
N LEU A 418 32.91 -9.65 -14.95
CA LEU A 418 34.16 -10.42 -14.88
C LEU A 418 35.37 -9.54 -14.54
N GLU A 419 35.42 -8.30 -15.02
CA GLU A 419 36.54 -7.38 -14.75
C GLU A 419 36.42 -6.70 -13.37
N ASN A 420 35.24 -6.72 -12.73
CA ASN A 420 34.96 -5.96 -11.51
C ASN A 420 34.49 -6.84 -10.33
N MET A 421 35.07 -8.04 -10.15
CA MET A 421 34.76 -8.89 -8.99
C MET A 421 35.12 -8.26 -7.63
N ASN A 422 36.09 -7.35 -7.59
CA ASN A 422 36.33 -6.56 -6.38
C ASN A 422 35.16 -5.62 -6.06
N THR A 423 34.58 -4.97 -7.07
CA THR A 423 33.37 -4.16 -6.92
C THR A 423 32.19 -5.03 -6.49
N PHE A 424 32.02 -6.23 -7.06
CA PHE A 424 31.00 -7.19 -6.59
C PHE A 424 31.13 -7.52 -5.09
N ASN A 425 32.35 -7.79 -4.61
CA ASN A 425 32.58 -8.03 -3.18
C ASN A 425 32.33 -6.77 -2.32
N GLN A 426 32.65 -5.58 -2.85
CA GLN A 426 32.32 -4.32 -2.19
C GLN A 426 30.80 -4.14 -2.10
N MET A 427 30.04 -4.45 -3.15
CA MET A 427 28.58 -4.36 -3.16
C MET A 427 27.94 -5.31 -2.13
N LEU A 428 28.50 -6.51 -1.92
CA LEU A 428 28.09 -7.41 -0.83
C LEU A 428 28.37 -6.79 0.55
N THR A 429 29.49 -6.10 0.70
CA THR A 429 29.85 -5.39 1.94
C THR A 429 28.90 -4.22 2.19
N ASP A 430 28.62 -3.42 1.18
CA ASP A 430 27.66 -2.32 1.23
C ASP A 430 26.27 -2.85 1.57
N TYR A 431 25.83 -3.94 0.93
CA TYR A 431 24.55 -4.56 1.25
C TYR A 431 24.45 -4.95 2.74
N ALA A 432 25.46 -5.65 3.27
CA ALA A 432 25.47 -6.11 4.66
C ALA A 432 25.50 -4.94 5.67
N GLY A 433 26.11 -3.81 5.30
CA GLY A 433 26.16 -2.59 6.10
C GLY A 433 24.90 -1.72 6.02
N GLY A 434 23.89 -2.12 5.23
CA GLY A 434 22.80 -1.22 4.84
C GLY A 434 21.68 -0.98 5.84
N SER A 435 21.69 -1.58 7.03
CA SER A 435 20.58 -1.48 7.98
C SER A 435 20.19 -0.02 8.28
N GLY A 436 18.91 0.31 8.09
CA GLY A 436 18.35 1.65 8.26
C GLY A 436 18.46 2.57 7.03
N SER A 437 19.23 2.20 6.01
CA SER A 437 19.51 3.07 4.85
C SER A 437 18.26 3.40 4.05
N ALA A 438 17.32 2.46 3.89
CA ALA A 438 16.08 2.73 3.17
C ALA A 438 15.25 3.79 3.90
N MET A 439 15.15 3.69 5.23
CA MET A 439 14.41 4.65 6.02
C MET A 439 15.08 6.02 6.01
N GLU A 440 16.41 6.07 6.11
CA GLU A 440 17.17 7.32 6.03
C GLU A 440 16.96 8.03 4.68
N ALA A 441 17.07 7.29 3.57
CA ALA A 441 16.79 7.82 2.23
C ALA A 441 15.34 8.29 2.09
N ALA A 442 14.37 7.51 2.59
CA ALA A 442 12.97 7.88 2.54
C ALA A 442 12.68 9.15 3.37
N MET A 443 13.32 9.31 4.53
CA MET A 443 13.19 10.51 5.37
C MET A 443 13.72 11.76 4.66
N SER A 444 14.85 11.65 3.95
CA SER A 444 15.40 12.73 3.12
C SER A 444 14.39 13.20 2.06
N THR A 445 13.71 12.26 1.39
CA THR A 445 12.65 12.57 0.43
C THR A 445 11.38 13.12 1.11
N ALA A 446 10.99 12.57 2.26
CA ALA A 446 9.80 12.98 3.01
C ALA A 446 9.91 14.40 3.58
N ASP A 447 11.13 14.86 3.88
CA ASP A 447 11.42 16.23 4.34
C ASP A 447 11.51 17.25 3.20
N SER A 448 11.35 16.80 1.95
CA SER A 448 11.20 17.71 0.81
C SER A 448 9.96 18.61 0.94
N TRP A 449 9.96 19.67 0.14
CA TRP A 449 8.81 20.57 0.00
C TRP A 449 7.50 19.83 -0.29
N GLU A 450 7.54 18.83 -1.18
CA GLU A 450 6.37 18.03 -1.53
C GLU A 450 5.94 17.13 -0.36
N GLY A 451 6.89 16.43 0.27
CA GLY A 451 6.58 15.53 1.38
C GLY A 451 5.94 16.26 2.57
N SER A 452 6.39 17.48 2.84
CA SER A 452 5.82 18.29 3.92
C SER A 452 4.48 18.93 3.58
N LEU A 453 4.24 19.26 2.31
CA LEU A 453 2.89 19.63 1.86
C LEU A 453 1.92 18.46 1.98
N ASN A 454 2.34 17.24 1.65
CA ASN A 454 1.52 16.04 1.80
C ASN A 454 1.23 15.75 3.28
N ARG A 455 2.21 15.89 4.18
CA ARG A 455 2.00 15.78 5.64
C ARG A 455 1.02 16.82 6.18
N LEU A 456 1.14 18.08 5.71
CA LEU A 456 0.17 19.11 6.03
C LEU A 456 -1.22 18.74 5.52
N SER A 457 -1.32 18.31 4.26
CA SER A 457 -2.58 17.87 3.66
C SER A 457 -3.20 16.75 4.48
N ASN A 458 -2.44 15.70 4.83
CA ASN A 458 -2.92 14.60 5.67
C ASN A 458 -3.46 15.08 7.03
N THR A 459 -2.70 15.94 7.73
CA THR A 459 -3.13 16.46 9.05
C THR A 459 -4.42 17.28 8.90
N TRP A 460 -4.51 18.08 7.85
CA TRP A 460 -5.70 18.89 7.57
C TRP A 460 -6.90 18.03 7.19
N THR A 461 -6.70 17.05 6.30
CA THR A 461 -7.70 16.07 5.87
C THR A 461 -8.25 15.29 7.07
N ASP A 462 -7.38 14.80 7.96
CA ASP A 462 -7.77 14.15 9.21
C ASP A 462 -8.59 15.08 10.12
N THR A 463 -8.17 16.34 10.25
CA THR A 463 -8.89 17.36 11.05
C THR A 463 -10.29 17.62 10.50
N VAL A 464 -10.47 17.70 9.17
CA VAL A 464 -11.79 17.85 8.51
C VAL A 464 -12.65 16.62 8.77
N GLY A 465 -12.08 15.42 8.66
CA GLY A 465 -12.78 14.16 8.92
C GLY A 465 -13.22 14.00 10.38
N ASN A 466 -12.47 14.57 11.32
CA ASN A 466 -12.64 14.42 12.77
C ASN A 466 -13.13 15.71 13.48
N PHE A 467 -13.75 16.65 12.75
CA PHE A 467 -14.07 18.03 13.20
C PHE A 467 -14.94 18.17 14.47
N VAL A 468 -15.42 17.07 15.04
CA VAL A 468 -16.12 17.06 16.33
C VAL A 468 -15.18 17.31 17.52
N ASN A 469 -13.85 17.27 17.34
CA ASN A 469 -12.86 17.40 18.42
C ASN A 469 -12.01 18.69 18.37
N SER A 470 -11.96 19.43 19.47
CA SER A 470 -11.14 20.64 19.65
C SER A 470 -9.63 20.37 19.58
N ASP A 471 -9.18 19.18 19.96
CA ASP A 471 -7.75 18.82 19.92
C ASP A 471 -7.24 18.61 18.49
N ALA A 472 -8.10 18.15 17.58
CA ALA A 472 -7.77 17.99 16.17
C ALA A 472 -7.52 19.34 15.50
N ILE A 473 -8.33 20.36 15.84
CA ILE A 473 -8.15 21.74 15.36
C ILE A 473 -6.81 22.31 15.80
N ILE A 474 -6.41 22.06 17.06
CA ILE A 474 -5.11 22.50 17.59
C ILE A 474 -3.95 21.76 16.90
N SER A 475 -4.10 20.46 16.63
CA SER A 475 -3.10 19.65 15.91
C SER A 475 -2.87 20.17 14.48
N GLY A 476 -3.94 20.49 13.74
CA GLY A 476 -3.86 21.08 12.40
C GLY A 476 -3.16 22.45 12.38
N ILE A 477 -3.41 23.31 13.39
CA ILE A 477 -2.70 24.59 13.54
C ILE A 477 -1.21 24.38 13.82
N ASN A 478 -0.86 23.40 14.66
CA ASN A 478 0.54 23.10 14.97
C ASN A 478 1.29 22.52 13.78
N ALA A 479 0.65 21.68 12.96
CA ALA A 479 1.26 21.17 11.73
C ALA A 479 1.55 22.29 10.71
N LEU A 480 0.66 23.27 10.57
CA LEU A 480 0.92 24.48 9.77
C LEU A 480 2.14 25.27 10.30
N ASN A 481 2.28 25.40 11.62
CA ASN A 481 3.44 26.06 12.23
C ASN A 481 4.74 25.24 12.00
N SER A 482 4.70 23.91 12.10
CA SER A 482 5.86 23.05 11.83
C SER A 482 6.33 23.13 10.37
N LEU A 483 5.39 23.19 9.41
CA LEU A 483 5.72 23.42 8.00
C LEU A 483 6.46 24.76 7.82
N LEU A 484 5.98 25.82 8.47
CA LEU A 484 6.62 27.14 8.45
C LEU A 484 8.05 27.12 8.97
N GLU A 485 8.28 26.43 10.09
CA GLU A 485 9.62 26.24 10.64
C GLU A 485 10.54 25.48 9.69
N MET A 486 10.02 24.44 9.01
CA MET A 486 10.81 23.66 8.07
C MET A 486 11.19 24.47 6.82
N ILE A 487 10.28 25.29 6.29
CA ILE A 487 10.55 26.20 5.16
C ILE A 487 11.63 27.22 5.53
N ASN A 488 11.54 27.79 6.73
CA ASN A 488 12.54 28.75 7.21
C ASN A 488 13.90 28.08 7.39
N LYS A 489 13.95 26.87 7.97
CA LYS A 489 15.18 26.08 8.08
C LYS A 489 15.78 25.69 6.73
N LEU A 490 14.96 25.37 5.73
CA LEU A 490 15.43 25.08 4.37
C LEU A 490 16.04 26.34 3.71
N THR A 491 15.48 27.52 4.00
CA THR A 491 15.97 28.80 3.51
C THR A 491 17.29 29.20 4.19
N ASP A 492 17.42 28.93 5.49
CA ASP A 492 18.64 29.18 6.27
C ASP A 492 19.76 28.16 5.97
N ALA A 493 19.39 26.93 5.57
CA ALA A 493 20.32 25.87 5.16
C ALA A 493 20.86 26.03 3.73
N LEU A 494 20.30 26.94 2.92
CA LEU A 494 20.79 27.27 1.57
C LEU A 494 21.96 28.28 1.57
N GLY A 495 22.61 28.51 2.73
CA GLY A 495 24.00 28.98 2.77
C GLY A 495 24.95 27.99 2.05
N PRO A 496 26.15 28.42 1.61
CA PRO A 496 26.91 27.66 0.63
C PRO A 496 27.44 26.35 1.22
N ILE A 497 26.79 25.26 0.81
CA ILE A 497 27.26 23.87 0.70
C ILE A 497 27.85 23.28 1.99
N ASN A 498 27.05 22.45 2.68
CA ASN A 498 27.47 21.15 3.22
C ASN A 498 26.24 20.28 3.49
N SER A 499 25.91 19.45 2.50
CA SER A 499 24.83 18.45 2.47
C SER A 499 25.20 17.20 3.28
N LEU A 500 24.16 16.49 3.77
CA LEU A 500 24.13 15.13 4.35
C LEU A 500 24.09 14.96 5.88
N ALA A 501 24.24 16.01 6.70
CA ALA A 501 24.11 15.87 8.17
C ALA A 501 22.70 16.20 8.74
N LEU A 502 21.71 16.47 7.90
CA LEU A 502 20.42 17.04 8.32
C LEU A 502 19.37 16.03 8.82
N ALA A 503 19.58 14.72 8.62
CA ALA A 503 18.58 13.71 8.98
C ALA A 503 18.35 13.58 10.50
N GLY A 504 19.37 13.79 11.34
CA GLY A 504 19.26 13.56 12.80
C GLY A 504 18.56 14.68 13.59
N GLY A 505 18.64 15.93 13.12
CA GLY A 505 18.14 17.10 13.87
C GLY A 505 16.64 17.39 13.70
N LEU A 506 16.04 16.92 12.61
CA LEU A 506 14.63 17.19 12.27
C LEU A 506 13.65 16.34 13.11
N PHE A 507 14.09 15.21 13.68
CA PHE A 507 13.25 14.34 14.52
C PHE A 507 13.06 14.83 15.96
N ALA A 508 13.91 15.72 16.47
CA ALA A 508 13.77 16.22 17.84
C ALA A 508 12.57 17.18 17.99
N GLY A 509 12.22 17.94 16.94
CA GLY A 509 11.14 18.93 16.97
C GLY A 509 9.72 18.37 16.90
N ILE A 510 9.54 17.10 16.51
CA ILE A 510 8.23 16.53 16.16
C ILE A 510 7.77 15.42 17.13
N LYS A 511 8.56 15.07 18.15
CA LYS A 511 8.14 14.06 19.14
C LYS A 511 6.85 14.40 19.92
N ASN A 512 6.35 15.64 19.85
CA ASN A 512 5.22 16.11 20.67
C ASN A 512 3.98 16.60 19.90
N VAL A 513 3.92 16.50 18.57
CA VAL A 513 2.71 16.86 17.82
C VAL A 513 2.04 15.56 17.34
N GLY A 514 1.09 15.04 18.12
CA GLY A 514 0.19 13.96 17.69
C GLY A 514 0.44 12.53 18.21
N ARG A 515 1.38 12.30 19.15
CA ARG A 515 1.59 10.94 19.70
C ARG A 515 0.43 10.49 20.62
N VAL A 516 -0.48 9.67 20.10
CA VAL A 516 -1.05 8.56 20.88
C VAL A 516 -0.09 7.38 20.73
N LYS A 517 0.23 6.73 21.86
CA LYS A 517 1.33 5.76 22.02
C LYS A 517 1.36 4.66 20.94
N MET A 518 2.32 4.75 20.02
CA MET A 518 2.85 3.59 19.30
C MET A 518 3.62 2.70 20.28
N PHE A 519 3.23 1.44 20.35
CA PHE A 519 3.95 0.41 21.10
C PHE A 519 5.35 0.26 20.51
N THR A 520 6.36 0.55 21.32
CA THR A 520 7.74 0.14 21.11
C THR A 520 7.82 -1.40 21.06
N LEU A 521 7.89 -1.95 19.86
CA LEU A 521 8.61 -3.16 19.51
C LEU A 521 9.41 -2.74 18.27
N ILE A 522 10.66 -2.31 18.37
CA ILE A 522 11.81 -3.18 18.55
C ILE A 522 12.88 -2.38 19.31
N LYS A 523 13.24 -2.84 20.51
CA LYS A 523 14.54 -2.52 21.11
C LYS A 523 15.33 -3.81 21.17
N TYR A 524 16.43 -3.84 20.43
CA TYR A 524 17.57 -4.70 20.71
C TYR A 524 17.93 -4.60 22.20
N ALA A 525 17.98 -5.73 22.88
CA ALA A 525 18.68 -5.89 24.14
C ALA A 525 19.45 -7.21 24.08
N ASP A 526 20.71 -7.08 23.68
CA ASP A 526 21.75 -8.03 24.03
C ASP A 526 21.78 -8.18 25.56
N SER A 527 21.49 -9.37 26.06
CA SER A 527 22.06 -9.86 27.31
C SER A 527 21.87 -11.36 27.44
N ASN A 528 22.80 -12.10 26.83
CA ASN A 528 23.25 -13.34 27.42
C ASN A 528 23.67 -13.09 28.87
N LYS A 529 22.95 -13.66 29.86
CA LYS A 529 23.52 -14.23 31.10
C LYS A 529 22.47 -14.94 31.96
N PHE A 530 22.57 -16.28 31.93
CA PHE A 530 22.49 -17.23 33.04
C PHE A 530 21.23 -17.38 33.93
N SER A 531 20.77 -18.65 33.92
CA SER A 531 20.52 -19.55 35.06
C SER A 531 19.10 -19.73 35.63
N TYR A 532 18.63 -20.97 35.47
CA TYR A 532 17.91 -21.86 36.41
C TYR A 532 17.21 -21.22 37.62
N GLN A 533 15.92 -21.53 37.81
CA GLN A 533 15.49 -22.61 38.72
C GLN A 533 13.96 -22.85 38.68
N ARG A 534 13.65 -24.16 38.62
CA ARG A 534 12.42 -24.93 38.90
C ARG A 534 11.16 -24.71 38.08
#